data_AF-A0A946U3T3-F1
#
_entry.id   AF-A0A946U3T3-F1
#
_cell.length_a   1.000
_cell.length_b   1.000
_cell.length_c   1.000
_cell.angle_alpha   90.00
_cell.angle_beta   90.00
_cell.angle_gamma   90.00
#
_symmetry.space_group_name_H-M   'P 1'
#
loop_
_entity.id
_entity.type
_entity.pdbx_description
1 polymer ?
#
loop_
_entity_poly.entity_id
_entity_poly.type
_entity_poly.pdbx_seq_one_letter_code
_entity_poly.pdbx_strand_id
1 'polypeptide(L)'
;MLKYILKRTLQMVPTVVGVVLLTFVLFNIVPNDLAAIALGKNVTLEMLEDFDAQRGLNKPLFFGTKAKTRAYVDQRFSEGAGRWRNWSNAVYSAETKTVVIQSGSEINPLAFDLDDDLNFEWKITFRGNGLLAGQELDSEAWKSTSIRFQGADMQGFQTLGENLEIKALRLRRIQNNPFDSQLMFYIRQLARGDLGDSEFFKQPVAKLLVDGVLPSLSLTVPIFFIGVVVSVSLSLICAFFRNQFIDRFLVVIAVALMSINYLIYIVAGQYLLAYKQGWFPVWGYESAKYLALPVLIGVVSGLGSNIRFYRTIMLDEMYKDYVRTAFAKGVSKPR
;
A
#
# COMPACT_ATOMS: atom_id res chain seq x y z
N MET A 1 19.55 -32.02 -2.02
CA MET A 1 18.94 -30.97 -1.17
C MET A 1 19.31 -29.55 -1.61
N LEU A 2 20.59 -29.18 -1.80
CA LEU A 2 20.98 -27.81 -2.21
C LEU A 2 20.32 -27.33 -3.51
N LYS A 3 20.33 -28.15 -4.58
CA LYS A 3 19.67 -27.82 -5.87
C LYS A 3 18.15 -27.60 -5.73
N TYR A 4 17.51 -28.30 -4.80
CA TYR A 4 16.09 -28.14 -4.50
C TYR A 4 15.82 -26.83 -3.76
N ILE A 5 16.63 -26.52 -2.75
CA ILE A 5 16.57 -25.25 -2.00
C ILE A 5 16.77 -24.08 -2.98
N LEU A 6 17.83 -24.10 -3.78
CA LEU A 6 18.14 -23.05 -4.74
C LEU A 6 16.99 -22.84 -5.74
N LYS A 7 16.44 -23.93 -6.31
CA LYS A 7 15.30 -23.85 -7.23
C LYS A 7 14.08 -23.21 -6.56
N ARG A 8 13.81 -23.58 -5.30
CA ARG A 8 12.66 -23.06 -4.55
C ARG A 8 12.83 -21.60 -4.15
N THR A 9 14.04 -21.20 -3.73
CA THR A 9 14.39 -19.79 -3.47
C THR A 9 14.28 -18.95 -4.74
N LEU A 10 14.76 -19.45 -5.88
CA LEU A 10 14.67 -18.74 -7.15
C LEU A 10 13.22 -18.59 -7.61
N GLN A 11 12.38 -19.60 -7.38
CA GLN A 11 10.94 -19.54 -7.68
C GLN A 11 10.18 -18.55 -6.81
N MET A 12 10.64 -18.24 -5.59
CA MET A 12 10.03 -17.23 -4.74
C MET A 12 10.23 -15.81 -5.27
N VAL A 13 11.36 -15.52 -5.92
CA VAL A 13 11.68 -14.18 -6.43
C VAL A 13 10.58 -13.62 -7.35
N PRO A 14 10.15 -14.30 -8.44
CA PRO A 14 9.11 -13.77 -9.30
C PRO A 14 7.75 -13.64 -8.59
N THR A 15 7.43 -14.52 -7.63
CA THR A 15 6.22 -14.38 -6.82
C THR A 15 6.26 -13.13 -5.96
N VAL A 16 7.37 -12.89 -5.25
CA VAL A 16 7.55 -11.70 -4.41
C VAL A 16 7.53 -10.45 -5.26
N VAL A 17 8.26 -10.42 -6.38
CA VAL A 17 8.26 -9.29 -7.31
C VAL A 17 6.85 -9.03 -7.84
N GLY A 18 6.10 -10.07 -8.21
CA GLY A 18 4.72 -9.93 -8.67
C GLY A 18 3.80 -9.31 -7.61
N VAL A 19 3.88 -9.79 -6.37
CA VAL A 19 3.08 -9.25 -5.25
C VAL A 19 3.51 -7.81 -4.91
N VAL A 20 4.80 -7.51 -4.88
CA VAL A 20 5.33 -6.15 -4.63
C VAL A 20 4.89 -5.19 -5.73
N LEU A 21 4.95 -5.60 -7.01
CA LEU A 21 4.48 -4.77 -8.11
C LEU A 21 2.98 -4.53 -8.04
N LEU A 22 2.19 -5.57 -7.78
CA LEU A 22 0.74 -5.45 -7.66
C LEU A 22 0.36 -4.51 -6.50
N THR A 23 0.97 -4.70 -5.34
CA THR A 23 0.73 -3.83 -4.17
C THR A 23 1.21 -2.41 -4.43
N PHE A 24 2.38 -2.21 -5.04
CA PHE A 24 2.86 -0.89 -5.44
C PHE A 24 1.89 -0.19 -6.39
N VAL A 25 1.39 -0.87 -7.43
CA VAL A 25 0.36 -0.33 -8.33
C VAL A 25 -0.89 0.07 -7.55
N LEU A 26 -1.39 -0.83 -6.71
CA LEU A 26 -2.60 -0.59 -5.92
C LEU A 26 -2.42 0.63 -5.01
N PHE A 27 -1.32 0.70 -4.28
CA PHE A 27 -1.02 1.79 -3.34
C PHE A 27 -0.58 3.09 -3.99
N ASN A 28 -0.23 3.14 -5.28
CA ASN A 28 0.12 4.39 -5.95
C ASN A 28 -0.95 4.89 -6.93
N ILE A 29 -1.86 4.02 -7.39
CA ILE A 29 -2.99 4.40 -8.25
C ILE A 29 -4.22 4.75 -7.43
N VAL A 30 -4.47 4.05 -6.32
CA VAL A 30 -5.71 4.19 -5.53
C VAL A 30 -5.74 5.40 -4.58
N PRO A 31 -4.64 5.91 -3.98
CA PRO A 31 -4.81 6.91 -2.93
C PRO A 31 -5.17 8.31 -3.42
N ASN A 32 -6.01 8.94 -2.60
CA ASN A 32 -6.08 10.39 -2.44
C ASN A 32 -4.72 10.93 -1.95
N ASP A 33 -4.44 12.18 -2.31
CA ASP A 33 -3.22 12.95 -2.00
C ASP A 33 -2.61 12.69 -0.61
N LEU A 34 -1.53 11.88 -0.57
CA LEU A 34 -0.83 11.50 0.67
C LEU A 34 -0.26 12.72 1.42
N ALA A 35 0.31 13.68 0.69
CA ALA A 35 0.88 14.89 1.28
C ALA A 35 -0.20 15.71 2.00
N ALA A 36 -1.38 15.86 1.38
CA ALA A 36 -2.50 16.57 1.98
C ALA A 36 -3.05 15.87 3.23
N ILE A 37 -3.10 14.53 3.24
CA ILE A 37 -3.52 13.76 4.41
C ILE A 37 -2.49 13.87 5.55
N ALA A 38 -1.21 13.79 5.21
CA ALA A 38 -0.13 13.75 6.20
C ALA A 38 0.16 15.12 6.85
N LEU A 39 0.05 16.20 6.08
CA LEU A 39 0.33 17.57 6.55
C LEU A 39 -0.94 18.31 7.04
N GLY A 40 -2.14 17.86 6.65
CA GLY A 40 -3.40 18.43 7.11
C GLY A 40 -3.93 19.59 6.25
N LYS A 41 -4.84 20.40 6.82
CA LYS A 41 -5.63 21.38 6.05
C LYS A 41 -4.97 22.75 5.86
N ASN A 42 -3.96 23.12 6.66
CA ASN A 42 -3.35 24.46 6.67
C ASN A 42 -1.96 24.46 6.03
N VAL A 43 -1.83 23.84 4.85
CA VAL A 43 -0.54 23.56 4.22
C VAL A 43 -0.44 24.31 2.91
N THR A 44 0.72 24.93 2.64
CA THR A 44 0.99 25.60 1.37
C THR A 44 1.30 24.57 0.28
N LEU A 45 1.10 24.96 -0.98
CA LEU A 45 1.40 24.06 -2.11
C LEU A 45 2.89 23.71 -2.21
N GLU A 46 3.75 24.61 -1.74
CA GLU A 46 5.20 24.41 -1.63
C GLU A 46 5.55 23.32 -0.61
N MET A 47 4.99 23.39 0.60
CA MET A 47 5.20 22.35 1.62
C MET A 47 4.73 20.96 1.16
N LEU A 48 3.67 20.90 0.34
CA LEU A 48 3.21 19.64 -0.26
C LEU A 48 4.18 19.11 -1.32
N GLU A 49 4.81 19.98 -2.12
CA GLU A 49 5.82 19.58 -3.12
C GLU A 49 7.10 19.08 -2.42
N ASP A 50 7.53 19.76 -1.36
CA ASP A 50 8.69 19.33 -0.56
C ASP A 50 8.44 17.96 0.08
N PHE A 51 7.24 17.74 0.60
CA PHE A 51 6.82 16.44 1.13
C PHE A 51 6.89 15.35 0.05
N ASP A 52 6.40 15.67 -1.15
CA ASP A 52 6.45 14.75 -2.29
C ASP A 52 7.89 14.50 -2.74
N ALA A 53 8.76 15.51 -2.72
CA ALA A 53 10.17 15.39 -3.08
C ALA A 53 10.94 14.50 -2.09
N GLN A 54 10.72 14.68 -0.79
CA GLN A 54 11.36 13.89 0.26
C GLN A 54 10.98 12.41 0.19
N ARG A 55 9.74 12.09 -0.24
CA ARG A 55 9.23 10.70 -0.37
C ARG A 55 9.30 10.16 -1.79
N GLY A 56 9.86 10.92 -2.74
CA GLY A 56 9.94 10.55 -4.14
C GLY A 56 8.60 10.51 -4.87
N LEU A 57 7.50 10.98 -4.29
CA LEU A 57 6.15 10.98 -4.86
C LEU A 57 6.04 11.88 -6.11
N ASN A 58 6.95 12.83 -6.27
CA ASN A 58 7.08 13.66 -7.48
C ASN A 58 7.94 13.01 -8.59
N LYS A 59 8.13 11.69 -8.55
CA LYS A 59 8.77 10.89 -9.62
C LYS A 59 7.72 10.10 -10.42
N PRO A 60 8.03 9.65 -11.65
CA PRO A 60 7.18 8.69 -12.36
C PRO A 60 7.09 7.36 -11.61
N LEU A 61 6.01 6.61 -11.82
CA LEU A 61 5.75 5.36 -11.10
C LEU A 61 6.80 4.27 -11.38
N PHE A 62 7.06 3.97 -12.65
CA PHE A 62 7.93 2.87 -13.08
C PHE A 62 9.15 3.35 -13.85
N PHE A 63 8.90 4.10 -14.92
CA PHE A 63 9.88 4.65 -15.83
C PHE A 63 9.30 5.90 -16.46
N GLY A 64 10.16 6.87 -16.77
CA GLY A 64 9.77 8.11 -17.43
C GLY A 64 10.70 9.26 -17.06
N THR A 65 10.68 10.29 -17.89
CA THR A 65 11.43 11.53 -17.63
C THR A 65 10.54 12.66 -17.18
N LYS A 66 9.21 12.49 -17.17
CA LYS A 66 8.26 13.57 -16.87
C LYS A 66 7.44 13.21 -15.64
N ALA A 67 7.43 14.12 -14.66
CA ALA A 67 6.61 14.00 -13.46
C ALA A 67 5.70 15.22 -13.29
N LYS A 68 4.62 15.03 -12.55
CA LYS A 68 3.74 16.14 -12.15
C LYS A 68 4.43 16.95 -11.04
N THR A 69 4.17 18.24 -11.02
CA THR A 69 4.55 19.14 -9.93
C THR A 69 3.30 19.89 -9.45
N ARG A 70 3.30 20.27 -8.17
CA ARG A 70 2.27 21.10 -7.54
C ARG A 70 2.46 22.58 -7.79
N ALA A 71 3.59 22.99 -8.36
CA ALA A 71 3.87 24.37 -8.73
C ALA A 71 2.81 24.94 -9.69
N TYR A 72 2.21 24.09 -10.52
CA TYR A 72 1.11 24.48 -11.39
C TYR A 72 0.08 23.36 -11.56
N VAL A 73 -1.20 23.71 -11.44
CA VAL A 73 -2.31 22.78 -11.67
C VAL A 73 -2.64 22.76 -13.16
N ASP A 74 -2.53 21.59 -13.79
CA ASP A 74 -2.88 21.41 -15.20
C ASP A 74 -4.27 22.00 -15.50
N GLN A 75 -4.30 23.01 -16.37
CA GLN A 75 -5.52 23.75 -16.68
C GLN A 75 -5.88 23.50 -18.14
N ARG A 76 -7.08 22.96 -18.37
CA ARG A 76 -7.76 23.00 -19.65
C ARG A 76 -8.86 24.02 -19.56
N PHE A 77 -8.75 25.11 -20.30
CA PHE A 77 -9.71 26.21 -20.22
C PHE A 77 -11.10 25.83 -20.73
N SER A 78 -11.24 24.68 -21.40
CA SER A 78 -12.53 24.04 -21.69
C SER A 78 -13.33 23.63 -20.46
N GLU A 79 -12.65 23.32 -19.35
CA GLU A 79 -13.24 22.88 -18.08
C GLU A 79 -13.47 24.06 -17.11
N GLY A 80 -12.96 25.26 -17.46
CA GLY A 80 -13.09 26.49 -16.71
C GLY A 80 -11.76 27.23 -16.55
N ALA A 81 -11.84 28.47 -16.08
CA ALA A 81 -10.68 29.35 -15.88
C ALA A 81 -9.81 28.99 -14.66
N GLY A 82 -10.36 28.30 -13.66
CA GLY A 82 -9.62 27.93 -12.45
C GLY A 82 -9.00 29.16 -11.75
N ARG A 83 -7.71 29.07 -11.41
CA ARG A 83 -6.93 30.17 -10.78
C ARG A 83 -6.82 31.41 -11.68
N TRP A 84 -7.07 31.26 -12.99
CA TRP A 84 -6.93 32.35 -13.95
C TRP A 84 -7.94 33.47 -13.84
N ARG A 85 -8.98 33.30 -13.01
CA ARG A 85 -9.94 34.37 -12.71
C ARG A 85 -9.41 35.45 -11.77
N ASN A 86 -8.34 35.15 -11.04
CA ASN A 86 -7.83 36.05 -10.00
C ASN A 86 -6.92 37.15 -10.57
N TRP A 87 -6.52 37.05 -11.84
CA TRP A 87 -5.65 38.01 -12.51
C TRP A 87 -6.49 39.01 -13.31
N SER A 88 -6.34 40.31 -13.03
CA SER A 88 -7.05 41.40 -13.74
C SER A 88 -6.65 41.53 -15.21
N ASN A 89 -5.45 41.08 -15.53
CA ASN A 89 -4.81 41.08 -16.84
C ASN A 89 -5.04 39.79 -17.65
N ALA A 90 -5.79 38.82 -17.11
CA ALA A 90 -6.20 37.60 -17.81
C ALA A 90 -7.73 37.50 -17.89
N VAL A 91 -8.29 37.67 -19.08
CA VAL A 91 -9.74 37.61 -19.29
C VAL A 91 -10.12 36.23 -19.84
N TYR A 92 -10.97 35.52 -19.11
CA TYR A 92 -11.54 34.26 -19.60
C TYR A 92 -12.74 34.53 -20.51
N SER A 93 -12.66 34.04 -21.75
CA SER A 93 -13.78 34.06 -22.69
C SER A 93 -14.54 32.74 -22.61
N ALA A 94 -15.81 32.82 -22.19
CA ALA A 94 -16.68 31.64 -22.08
C ALA A 94 -17.09 31.07 -23.44
N GLU A 95 -17.14 31.90 -24.49
CA GLU A 95 -17.51 31.49 -25.86
C GLU A 95 -16.40 30.67 -26.52
N THR A 96 -15.16 31.17 -26.46
CA THR A 96 -14.00 30.49 -27.06
C THR A 96 -13.36 29.47 -26.11
N LYS A 97 -13.75 29.48 -24.83
CA LYS A 97 -13.18 28.65 -23.75
C LYS A 97 -11.66 28.82 -23.65
N THR A 98 -11.20 30.07 -23.78
CA THR A 98 -9.79 30.46 -23.76
C THR A 98 -9.54 31.54 -22.71
N VAL A 99 -8.31 31.62 -22.24
CA VAL A 99 -7.84 32.77 -21.47
C VAL A 99 -7.05 33.67 -22.41
N VAL A 100 -7.41 34.95 -22.43
CA VAL A 100 -6.73 35.99 -23.18
C VAL A 100 -5.91 36.83 -22.20
N ILE A 101 -4.60 36.79 -22.37
CA ILE A 101 -3.67 37.66 -21.63
C ILE A 101 -3.57 38.97 -22.41
N GLN A 102 -3.85 40.08 -21.73
CA GLN A 102 -3.85 41.41 -22.36
C GLN A 102 -2.43 41.84 -22.73
N SER A 103 -2.32 42.66 -23.78
CA SER A 103 -1.05 43.24 -24.25
C SER A 103 -0.32 44.03 -23.14
N GLY A 104 1.01 43.87 -23.07
CA GLY A 104 1.89 44.55 -22.11
C GLY A 104 1.77 44.04 -20.67
N SER A 105 1.21 42.85 -20.45
CA SER A 105 1.03 42.30 -19.11
C SER A 105 2.01 41.17 -18.80
N GLU A 106 2.48 41.16 -17.55
CA GLU A 106 3.32 40.10 -17.00
C GLU A 106 2.52 39.28 -15.97
N ILE A 107 2.44 37.96 -16.18
CA ILE A 107 1.72 37.05 -15.28
C ILE A 107 2.60 35.86 -14.94
N ASN A 108 2.89 35.68 -13.66
CA ASN A 108 3.44 34.43 -13.15
C ASN A 108 2.27 33.52 -12.67
N PRO A 109 1.99 32.41 -13.38
CA PRO A 109 0.89 31.51 -13.03
C PRO A 109 1.25 30.49 -11.94
N LEU A 110 2.52 30.45 -11.49
CA LEU A 110 3.00 29.47 -10.53
C LEU A 110 2.46 29.73 -9.12
N ALA A 111 2.35 28.66 -8.35
CA ALA A 111 1.95 28.71 -6.95
C ALA A 111 3.07 29.17 -6.01
N PHE A 112 4.32 28.84 -6.35
CA PHE A 112 5.55 29.07 -5.61
C PHE A 112 6.72 29.02 -6.60
N ASP A 113 7.90 29.49 -6.17
CA ASP A 113 9.10 29.54 -7.01
C ASP A 113 9.66 28.14 -7.25
N LEU A 114 10.21 27.91 -8.45
CA LEU A 114 10.75 26.61 -8.82
C LEU A 114 12.17 26.45 -8.27
N ASP A 115 12.54 25.22 -7.95
CA ASP A 115 13.92 24.89 -7.60
C ASP A 115 14.84 25.11 -8.80
N ASP A 116 15.86 25.93 -8.59
CA ASP A 116 16.82 26.41 -9.60
C ASP A 116 17.58 25.28 -10.29
N ASP A 117 17.84 24.18 -9.58
CA ASP A 117 18.61 23.05 -10.10
C ASP A 117 17.78 22.09 -10.97
N LEU A 118 16.46 22.29 -11.01
CA LEU A 118 15.54 21.39 -11.68
C LEU A 118 15.13 21.86 -13.07
N ASN A 119 14.96 20.90 -13.96
CA ASN A 119 14.48 21.14 -15.32
C ASN A 119 12.97 20.96 -15.38
N PHE A 120 12.30 21.84 -16.14
CA PHE A 120 10.85 21.82 -16.32
C PHE A 120 10.46 21.90 -17.79
N GLU A 121 9.26 21.41 -18.09
CA GLU A 121 8.64 21.48 -19.41
C GLU A 121 7.24 22.10 -19.30
N TRP A 122 7.05 23.24 -19.95
CA TRP A 122 5.72 23.77 -20.25
C TRP A 122 5.20 23.10 -21.52
N LYS A 123 3.98 22.57 -21.46
CA LYS A 123 3.21 22.20 -22.65
C LYS A 123 2.02 23.13 -22.76
N ILE A 124 2.01 23.95 -23.80
CA ILE A 124 1.02 24.98 -24.04
C ILE A 124 0.32 24.78 -25.38
N THR A 125 -0.97 25.12 -25.44
CA THR A 125 -1.73 25.29 -26.70
C THR A 125 -2.18 26.74 -26.77
N PHE A 126 -1.61 27.49 -27.72
CA PHE A 126 -1.76 28.95 -27.78
C PHE A 126 -2.02 29.45 -29.21
N ARG A 127 -2.40 30.74 -29.29
CA ARG A 127 -2.53 31.56 -30.49
C ARG A 127 -2.19 33.01 -30.14
N GLY A 128 -1.52 33.73 -31.03
CA GLY A 128 -1.06 35.11 -30.82
C GLY A 128 0.43 35.18 -30.52
N ASN A 129 0.88 36.35 -30.07
CA ASN A 129 2.28 36.65 -29.77
C ASN A 129 2.52 36.81 -28.25
N GLY A 130 3.59 36.19 -27.72
CA GLY A 130 4.10 36.46 -26.39
C GLY A 130 5.42 35.74 -26.08
N LEU A 131 5.86 35.82 -24.84
CA LEU A 131 7.04 35.15 -24.29
C LEU A 131 6.60 34.28 -23.11
N LEU A 132 7.17 33.08 -23.02
CA LEU A 132 7.04 32.20 -21.86
C LEU A 132 8.40 31.56 -21.56
N ALA A 133 8.89 31.72 -20.33
CA ALA A 133 10.20 31.21 -19.92
C ALA A 133 11.33 31.59 -20.91
N GLY A 134 11.33 32.85 -21.36
CA GLY A 134 12.32 33.39 -22.30
C GLY A 134 12.19 32.93 -23.76
N GLN A 135 11.23 32.06 -24.12
CA GLN A 135 10.99 31.64 -25.51
C GLN A 135 9.80 32.37 -26.14
N GLU A 136 10.01 32.85 -27.36
CA GLU A 136 8.97 33.54 -28.14
C GLU A 136 7.92 32.55 -28.66
N LEU A 137 6.67 32.91 -28.43
CA LEU A 137 5.46 32.20 -28.82
C LEU A 137 4.77 33.05 -29.88
N ASP A 138 5.02 32.75 -31.16
CA ASP A 138 4.33 33.40 -32.27
C ASP A 138 3.60 32.37 -33.15
N SER A 139 2.30 32.57 -33.32
CA SER A 139 1.46 31.74 -34.19
C SER A 139 0.08 32.36 -34.43
N GLU A 140 -0.24 32.62 -35.71
CA GLU A 140 -1.57 33.09 -36.12
C GLU A 140 -2.67 32.02 -35.99
N ALA A 141 -2.28 30.73 -36.05
CA ALA A 141 -3.16 29.58 -35.88
C ALA A 141 -2.92 28.87 -34.53
N TRP A 142 -3.87 28.03 -34.10
CA TRP A 142 -3.72 27.24 -32.88
C TRP A 142 -2.56 26.26 -32.98
N LYS A 143 -1.50 26.47 -32.18
CA LYS A 143 -0.32 25.61 -32.15
C LYS A 143 -0.10 25.08 -30.75
N SER A 144 0.38 23.83 -30.65
CA SER A 144 0.87 23.28 -29.40
C SER A 144 2.37 23.16 -29.46
N THR A 145 3.05 23.72 -28.46
CA THR A 145 4.51 23.65 -28.33
C THR A 145 4.90 23.20 -26.92
N SER A 146 6.12 22.69 -26.81
CA SER A 146 6.73 22.33 -25.53
C SER A 146 8.00 23.16 -25.31
N ILE A 147 8.02 23.93 -24.25
CA ILE A 147 9.15 24.78 -23.87
C ILE A 147 9.86 24.12 -22.69
N ARG A 148 11.16 23.89 -22.82
CA ARG A 148 12.00 23.37 -21.73
C ARG A 148 12.87 24.49 -21.19
N PHE A 149 12.93 24.58 -19.89
CA PHE A 149 13.66 25.62 -19.18
C PHE A 149 14.15 25.06 -17.83
N GLN A 150 15.18 25.68 -17.27
CA GLN A 150 15.64 25.42 -15.92
C GLN A 150 14.87 26.31 -14.94
N GLY A 151 14.67 25.87 -13.69
CA GLY A 151 13.94 26.63 -12.66
C GLY A 151 14.43 28.08 -12.52
N ALA A 152 15.75 28.27 -12.55
CA ALA A 152 16.40 29.58 -12.47
C ALA A 152 16.05 30.52 -13.64
N ASP A 153 15.74 29.97 -14.82
CA ASP A 153 15.40 30.72 -16.02
C ASP A 153 13.88 30.96 -16.13
N MET A 154 13.11 30.62 -15.09
CA MET A 154 11.66 30.78 -15.13
C MET A 154 11.29 32.26 -15.16
N GLN A 155 10.73 32.66 -16.30
CA GLN A 155 10.09 33.95 -16.49
C GLN A 155 8.59 33.75 -16.72
N GLY A 156 7.79 34.67 -16.18
CA GLY A 156 6.35 34.69 -16.35
C GLY A 156 5.92 34.84 -17.81
N PHE A 157 4.62 34.76 -18.06
CA PHE A 157 4.06 35.15 -19.36
C PHE A 157 4.25 36.64 -19.55
N GLN A 158 4.87 37.05 -20.66
CA GLN A 158 4.98 38.45 -21.07
C GLN A 158 4.42 38.60 -22.48
N THR A 159 3.56 39.57 -22.75
CA THR A 159 3.00 39.79 -24.09
C THR A 159 3.76 40.90 -24.84
N LEU A 160 4.19 40.62 -26.08
CA LEU A 160 4.87 41.58 -26.94
C LEU A 160 3.85 42.25 -27.86
N GLY A 161 3.11 43.23 -27.32
CA GLY A 161 2.25 44.12 -28.12
C GLY A 161 0.88 43.56 -28.54
N GLU A 162 0.71 42.25 -28.70
CA GLU A 162 -0.57 41.60 -29.02
C GLU A 162 -1.14 40.74 -27.87
N ASN A 163 -2.42 40.36 -27.98
CA ASN A 163 -3.07 39.50 -27.00
C ASN A 163 -2.66 38.03 -27.22
N LEU A 164 -2.34 37.32 -26.13
CA LEU A 164 -2.02 35.90 -26.17
C LEU A 164 -3.21 35.07 -25.69
N GLU A 165 -3.74 34.20 -26.55
CA GLU A 165 -4.82 33.28 -26.19
C GLU A 165 -4.31 31.89 -25.86
N ILE A 166 -4.75 31.33 -24.72
CA ILE A 166 -4.32 30.01 -24.25
C ILE A 166 -5.54 29.09 -24.08
N LYS A 167 -5.44 27.86 -24.61
CA LYS A 167 -6.45 26.78 -24.49
C LYS A 167 -6.12 25.75 -23.42
N ALA A 168 -4.85 25.40 -23.30
CA ALA A 168 -4.39 24.42 -22.33
C ALA A 168 -2.97 24.76 -21.93
N LEU A 169 -2.69 24.60 -20.64
CA LEU A 169 -1.36 24.80 -20.08
C LEU A 169 -1.08 23.69 -19.07
N ARG A 170 0.12 23.11 -19.15
CA ARG A 170 0.58 22.03 -18.26
C ARG A 170 2.06 22.19 -17.95
N LEU A 171 2.41 21.98 -16.69
CA LEU A 171 3.79 21.97 -16.23
C LEU A 171 4.19 20.55 -15.86
N ARG A 172 5.41 20.16 -16.26
CA ARG A 172 6.01 18.89 -15.87
C ARG A 172 7.44 19.10 -15.43
N ARG A 173 7.84 18.43 -14.35
CA ARG A 173 9.25 18.31 -13.94
C ARG A 173 9.93 17.29 -14.84
N ILE A 174 11.12 17.62 -15.34
CA ILE A 174 11.98 16.72 -16.11
C ILE A 174 13.00 16.07 -15.17
N GLN A 175 12.98 14.74 -15.12
CA GLN A 175 13.99 13.94 -14.44
C GLN A 175 15.19 13.70 -15.36
N ASN A 176 16.40 13.78 -14.79
CA ASN A 176 17.65 13.55 -15.52
C ASN A 176 17.79 12.10 -16.00
N ASN A 177 17.21 11.14 -15.29
CA ASN A 177 17.31 9.71 -15.60
C ASN A 177 15.91 9.09 -15.77
N PRO A 178 15.61 8.41 -16.89
CA PRO A 178 14.33 7.72 -17.09
C PRO A 178 14.05 6.59 -16.10
N PHE A 179 15.07 6.08 -15.40
CA PHE A 179 14.96 5.02 -14.40
C PHE A 179 14.81 5.55 -12.96
N ASP A 180 14.90 6.87 -12.75
CA ASP A 180 14.70 7.50 -11.45
C ASP A 180 13.20 7.64 -11.14
N SER A 181 12.60 6.51 -10.76
CA SER A 181 11.17 6.35 -10.49
C SER A 181 10.87 6.15 -9.00
N GLN A 182 9.60 6.28 -8.63
CA GLN A 182 9.08 5.96 -7.29
C GLN A 182 9.43 4.53 -6.88
N LEU A 183 9.24 3.55 -7.78
CA LEU A 183 9.59 2.18 -7.50
C LEU A 183 11.08 2.00 -7.21
N MET A 184 11.96 2.63 -8.02
CA MET A 184 13.41 2.56 -7.80
C MET A 184 13.80 3.24 -6.48
N PHE A 185 13.15 4.35 -6.15
CA PHE A 185 13.33 5.07 -4.89
C PHE A 185 13.02 4.17 -3.68
N TYR A 186 11.87 3.50 -3.67
CA TYR A 186 11.50 2.58 -2.57
C TYR A 186 12.38 1.33 -2.51
N ILE A 187 12.76 0.75 -3.66
CA ILE A 187 13.70 -0.38 -3.69
C ILE A 187 15.05 0.02 -3.09
N ARG A 188 15.53 1.24 -3.38
CA ARG A 188 16.79 1.75 -2.84
C ARG A 188 16.71 2.01 -1.33
N GLN A 189 15.58 2.52 -0.83
CA GLN A 189 15.33 2.66 0.60
C GLN A 189 15.33 1.29 1.30
N LEU A 190 14.58 0.33 0.75
CA LEU A 190 14.52 -1.03 1.30
C LEU A 190 15.90 -1.71 1.30
N ALA A 191 16.69 -1.53 0.25
CA ALA A 191 18.05 -2.06 0.17
C ALA A 191 19.00 -1.43 1.22
N ARG A 192 18.71 -0.21 1.70
CA ARG A 192 19.43 0.44 2.81
C ARG A 192 18.91 0.04 4.18
N GLY A 193 17.84 -0.77 4.25
CA GLY A 193 17.16 -1.11 5.50
C GLY A 193 16.29 0.02 6.05
N ASP A 194 16.02 1.05 5.25
CA ASP A 194 15.16 2.16 5.63
C ASP A 194 13.72 1.85 5.20
N LEU A 195 12.85 1.62 6.17
CA LEU A 195 11.42 1.37 5.96
C LEU A 195 10.58 2.66 6.00
N GLY A 196 11.22 3.81 6.24
CA GLY A 196 10.58 5.09 6.42
C GLY A 196 9.81 5.22 7.74
N ASP A 197 9.08 6.33 7.84
CA ASP A 197 8.28 6.70 9.00
C ASP A 197 6.79 6.44 8.76
N SER A 198 6.08 6.07 9.83
CA SER A 198 4.63 5.90 9.80
C SER A 198 3.93 7.25 9.82
N GLU A 199 3.01 7.46 8.87
CA GLU A 199 2.20 8.68 8.87
C GLU A 199 1.18 8.76 10.01
N PHE A 200 0.71 7.61 10.49
CA PHE A 200 -0.28 7.53 11.55
C PHE A 200 0.34 7.68 12.94
N PHE A 201 1.46 6.98 13.18
CA PHE A 201 2.10 6.96 14.49
C PHE A 201 3.30 7.91 14.61
N LYS A 202 3.69 8.58 13.51
CA LYS A 202 4.82 9.53 13.44
C LYS A 202 6.12 8.97 14.04
N GLN A 203 6.38 7.69 13.79
CA GLN A 203 7.56 6.98 14.25
C GLN A 203 8.07 5.99 13.19
N PRO A 204 9.34 5.54 13.26
CA PRO A 204 9.91 4.63 12.28
C PRO A 204 9.12 3.33 12.16
N VAL A 205 8.81 2.92 10.93
CA VAL A 205 8.07 1.68 10.64
C VAL A 205 8.83 0.47 11.15
N ALA A 206 10.16 0.47 11.07
CA ALA A 206 10.99 -0.59 11.63
C ALA A 206 10.74 -0.80 13.13
N LYS A 207 10.60 0.29 13.90
CA LYS A 207 10.31 0.24 15.33
C LYS A 207 8.91 -0.32 15.58
N LEU A 208 7.91 0.15 14.84
CA LEU A 208 6.54 -0.38 14.91
C LEU A 208 6.46 -1.89 14.66
N LEU A 209 7.20 -2.38 13.66
CA LEU A 209 7.25 -3.81 13.36
C LEU A 209 7.87 -4.58 14.52
N VAL A 210 9.02 -4.12 15.03
CA VAL A 210 9.70 -4.76 16.16
C VAL A 210 8.83 -4.75 17.42
N ASP A 211 8.18 -3.63 17.72
CA ASP A 211 7.27 -3.49 18.86
C ASP A 211 6.04 -4.40 18.73
N GLY A 212 5.58 -4.65 17.50
CA GLY A 212 4.46 -5.56 17.20
C GLY A 212 4.82 -7.06 17.20
N VAL A 213 6.11 -7.40 17.07
CA VAL A 213 6.58 -8.81 17.02
C VAL A 213 6.31 -9.52 18.34
N LEU A 214 6.64 -8.91 19.48
CA LEU A 214 6.52 -9.56 20.79
C LEU A 214 5.04 -9.83 21.19
N PRO A 215 4.11 -8.86 21.07
CA PRO A 215 2.68 -9.11 21.29
C PRO A 215 2.12 -10.20 20.37
N SER A 216 2.45 -10.16 19.08
CA SER A 216 1.99 -11.16 18.12
C SER A 216 2.48 -12.56 18.47
N LEU A 217 3.79 -12.71 18.77
CA LEU A 217 4.37 -13.98 19.18
C LEU A 217 3.77 -14.51 20.48
N SER A 218 3.57 -13.63 21.47
CA SER A 218 3.01 -14.02 22.76
C SER A 218 1.59 -14.58 22.65
N LEU A 219 0.88 -14.26 21.57
CA LEU A 219 -0.44 -14.80 21.24
C LEU A 219 -0.35 -16.05 20.34
N THR A 220 0.42 -15.98 19.26
CA THR A 220 0.52 -17.08 18.28
C THR A 220 1.22 -18.31 18.84
N VAL A 221 2.28 -18.14 19.63
CA VAL A 221 3.07 -19.27 20.17
C VAL A 221 2.21 -20.16 21.09
N PRO A 222 1.49 -19.63 22.10
CA PRO A 222 0.60 -20.45 22.92
C PRO A 222 -0.54 -21.10 22.13
N ILE A 223 -1.18 -20.36 21.21
CA ILE A 223 -2.23 -20.92 20.34
C ILE A 223 -1.71 -22.11 19.56
N PHE A 224 -0.51 -21.99 18.99
CA PHE A 224 0.12 -23.05 18.22
C PHE A 224 0.42 -24.28 19.10
N PHE A 225 1.14 -24.11 20.21
CA PHE A 225 1.54 -25.26 21.03
C PHE A 225 0.35 -25.95 21.69
N ILE A 226 -0.56 -25.20 22.33
CA ILE A 226 -1.75 -25.75 22.97
C ILE A 226 -2.67 -26.36 21.90
N GLY A 227 -2.88 -25.65 20.80
CA GLY A 227 -3.71 -26.11 19.70
C GLY A 227 -3.21 -27.41 19.08
N VAL A 228 -1.91 -27.53 18.82
CA VAL A 228 -1.29 -28.76 18.30
C VAL A 228 -1.43 -29.90 19.30
N VAL A 229 -1.08 -29.68 20.58
CA VAL A 229 -1.18 -30.73 21.61
C VAL A 229 -2.61 -31.24 21.74
N VAL A 230 -3.60 -30.34 21.84
CA VAL A 230 -5.01 -30.71 21.97
C VAL A 230 -5.51 -31.40 20.70
N SER A 231 -5.21 -30.85 19.51
CA SER A 231 -5.68 -31.41 18.24
C SER A 231 -5.09 -32.79 17.98
N VAL A 232 -3.79 -32.97 18.17
CA VAL A 232 -3.11 -34.26 17.99
C VAL A 232 -3.65 -35.29 18.99
N SER A 233 -3.85 -34.90 20.25
CA SER A 233 -4.41 -35.79 21.28
C SER A 233 -5.82 -36.25 20.92
N LEU A 234 -6.70 -35.34 20.52
CA LEU A 234 -8.06 -35.67 20.08
C LEU A 234 -8.06 -36.52 18.80
N SER A 235 -7.19 -36.21 17.84
CA SER A 235 -7.05 -37.01 16.61
C SER A 235 -6.54 -38.43 16.87
N LEU A 236 -5.63 -38.62 17.83
CA LEU A 236 -5.18 -39.95 18.24
C LEU A 236 -6.33 -40.76 18.85
N ILE A 237 -7.18 -40.13 19.66
CA ILE A 237 -8.39 -40.77 20.21
C ILE A 237 -9.34 -41.18 19.07
N CYS A 238 -9.57 -40.31 18.08
CA CYS A 238 -10.37 -40.64 16.90
C CYS A 238 -9.77 -41.82 16.10
N ALA A 239 -8.45 -41.83 15.92
CA ALA A 239 -7.75 -42.88 15.18
C ALA A 239 -7.79 -44.23 15.94
N PHE A 240 -7.70 -44.20 17.27
CA PHE A 240 -7.81 -45.37 18.12
C PHE A 240 -9.24 -45.97 18.11
N PHE A 241 -10.27 -45.14 18.33
CA PHE A 241 -11.67 -45.56 18.29
C PHE A 241 -12.29 -45.45 16.89
N ARG A 242 -11.52 -45.78 15.85
CA ARG A 242 -11.93 -45.58 14.46
C ARG A 242 -13.27 -46.24 14.16
N ASN A 243 -14.14 -45.51 13.48
CA ASN A 243 -15.48 -45.96 13.06
C ASN A 243 -16.43 -46.32 14.22
N GLN A 244 -16.04 -46.05 15.46
CA GLN A 244 -16.91 -46.12 16.63
C GLN A 244 -17.69 -44.81 16.80
N PHE A 245 -18.65 -44.82 17.73
CA PHE A 245 -19.44 -43.63 18.06
C PHE A 245 -18.57 -42.42 18.42
N ILE A 246 -17.47 -42.63 19.16
CA ILE A 246 -16.54 -41.58 19.60
C ILE A 246 -15.90 -40.85 18.40
N ASP A 247 -15.39 -41.60 17.41
CA ASP A 247 -14.80 -41.04 16.20
C ASP A 247 -15.83 -40.24 15.39
N ARG A 248 -17.03 -40.80 15.18
CA ARG A 248 -18.11 -40.09 14.45
C ARG A 248 -18.53 -38.81 15.17
N PHE A 249 -18.70 -38.85 16.49
CA PHE A 249 -19.09 -37.70 17.29
C PHE A 249 -18.05 -36.57 17.23
N LEU A 250 -16.77 -36.90 17.42
CA LEU A 250 -15.68 -35.92 17.35
C LEU A 250 -15.55 -35.29 15.95
N VAL A 251 -15.71 -36.08 14.88
CA VAL A 251 -15.70 -35.56 13.51
C VAL A 251 -16.91 -34.65 13.23
N VAL A 252 -18.12 -35.02 13.70
CA VAL A 252 -19.31 -34.18 13.57
C VAL A 252 -19.13 -32.83 14.27
N ILE A 253 -18.61 -32.84 15.51
CA ILE A 253 -18.25 -31.62 16.23
C ILE A 253 -17.20 -30.81 15.46
N ALA A 254 -16.15 -31.46 14.95
CA ALA A 254 -15.09 -30.78 14.22
C ALA A 254 -15.62 -30.08 12.95
N VAL A 255 -16.52 -30.73 12.21
CA VAL A 255 -17.20 -30.14 11.04
C VAL A 255 -18.11 -28.98 11.44
N ALA A 256 -18.86 -29.13 12.55
CA ALA A 256 -19.69 -28.05 13.08
C ALA A 256 -18.86 -26.82 13.46
N LEU A 257 -17.73 -27.02 14.15
CA LEU A 257 -16.80 -25.95 14.50
C LEU A 257 -16.19 -25.29 13.24
N MET A 258 -15.77 -26.08 12.25
CA MET A 258 -15.21 -25.55 11.00
C MET A 258 -16.18 -24.66 10.21
N SER A 259 -17.49 -24.85 10.41
CA SER A 259 -18.53 -24.10 9.70
C SER A 259 -18.76 -22.70 10.28
N ILE A 260 -18.21 -22.41 11.47
CA ILE A 260 -18.39 -21.13 12.15
C ILE A 260 -17.26 -20.17 11.74
N ASN A 261 -17.62 -18.95 11.32
CA ASN A 261 -16.64 -17.91 11.00
C ASN A 261 -15.82 -17.54 12.25
N TYR A 262 -14.50 -17.41 12.11
CA TYR A 262 -13.57 -17.00 13.18
C TYR A 262 -14.04 -15.75 13.95
N LEU A 263 -14.64 -14.78 13.25
CA LEU A 263 -15.20 -13.57 13.87
C LEU A 263 -16.28 -13.88 14.92
N ILE A 264 -17.11 -14.89 14.70
CA ILE A 264 -18.18 -15.28 15.63
C ILE A 264 -17.57 -15.81 16.93
N TYR A 265 -16.48 -16.58 16.86
CA TYR A 265 -15.79 -17.05 18.05
C TYR A 265 -15.21 -15.90 18.88
N ILE A 266 -14.63 -14.89 18.22
CA ILE A 266 -14.14 -13.69 18.90
C ILE A 266 -15.28 -12.98 19.63
N VAL A 267 -16.35 -12.65 18.89
CA VAL A 267 -17.48 -11.88 19.44
C VAL A 267 -18.21 -12.65 20.54
N ALA A 268 -18.54 -13.92 20.31
CA ALA A 268 -19.22 -14.74 21.30
C ALA A 268 -18.35 -15.00 22.53
N GLY A 269 -17.05 -15.27 22.35
CA GLY A 269 -16.10 -15.45 23.44
C GLY A 269 -15.95 -14.19 24.30
N GLN A 270 -15.77 -13.03 23.66
CA GLN A 270 -15.72 -11.74 24.36
C GLN A 270 -17.03 -11.43 25.09
N TYR A 271 -18.18 -11.60 24.44
CA TYR A 271 -19.47 -11.31 25.06
C TYR A 271 -19.79 -12.24 26.24
N LEU A 272 -19.59 -13.56 26.08
CA LEU A 272 -19.94 -14.53 27.10
C LEU A 272 -18.92 -14.56 28.25
N LEU A 273 -17.62 -14.64 27.95
CA LEU A 273 -16.59 -14.89 28.95
C LEU A 273 -16.02 -13.61 29.55
N ALA A 274 -15.95 -12.52 28.79
CA ALA A 274 -15.45 -11.24 29.29
C ALA A 274 -16.58 -10.33 29.78
N TYR A 275 -17.58 -10.03 28.95
CA TYR A 275 -18.62 -9.06 29.31
C TYR A 275 -19.65 -9.61 30.32
N LYS A 276 -20.29 -10.74 30.02
CA LYS A 276 -21.34 -11.30 30.88
C LYS A 276 -20.77 -11.89 32.18
N GLN A 277 -19.68 -12.65 32.07
CA GLN A 277 -19.13 -13.43 33.18
C GLN A 277 -17.98 -12.71 33.92
N GLY A 278 -17.34 -11.71 33.31
CA GLY A 278 -16.25 -10.96 33.95
C GLY A 278 -14.96 -11.76 34.20
N TRP A 279 -14.81 -12.94 33.61
CA TRP A 279 -13.66 -13.82 33.88
C TRP A 279 -12.37 -13.30 33.25
N PHE A 280 -12.49 -12.72 32.06
CA PHE A 280 -11.37 -12.22 31.27
C PHE A 280 -11.51 -10.73 30.97
N PRO A 281 -10.39 -9.99 30.86
CA PRO A 281 -10.43 -8.62 30.41
C PRO A 281 -10.72 -8.53 28.89
N VAL A 282 -11.35 -7.44 28.45
CA VAL A 282 -11.79 -7.25 27.06
C VAL A 282 -10.67 -6.72 26.15
N TRP A 283 -9.78 -5.89 26.69
CA TRP A 283 -8.76 -5.14 25.95
C TRP A 283 -7.52 -4.88 26.82
N GLY A 284 -6.33 -4.83 26.21
CA GLY A 284 -5.07 -4.55 26.91
C GLY A 284 -3.99 -5.61 26.68
N TYR A 285 -2.75 -5.30 27.08
CA TYR A 285 -1.58 -6.18 26.95
C TYR A 285 -0.66 -6.14 28.18
N GLU A 286 -1.19 -5.77 29.35
CA GLU A 286 -0.35 -5.57 30.55
C GLU A 286 -0.01 -6.88 31.28
N SER A 287 -0.74 -7.96 31.00
CA SER A 287 -0.59 -9.24 31.71
C SER A 287 -0.98 -10.44 30.85
N ALA A 288 -0.47 -11.63 31.19
CA ALA A 288 -0.83 -12.90 30.55
C ALA A 288 -2.34 -13.20 30.60
N LYS A 289 -3.07 -12.60 31.55
CA LYS A 289 -4.53 -12.75 31.65
C LYS A 289 -5.27 -12.19 30.42
N TYR A 290 -4.74 -11.14 29.78
CA TYR A 290 -5.30 -10.56 28.57
C TYR A 290 -5.12 -11.47 27.34
N LEU A 291 -4.10 -12.34 27.38
CA LEU A 291 -3.83 -13.31 26.31
C LEU A 291 -4.65 -14.59 26.44
N ALA A 292 -5.08 -14.95 27.65
CA ALA A 292 -5.77 -16.21 27.91
C ALA A 292 -7.05 -16.39 27.07
N LEU A 293 -7.87 -15.35 26.95
CA LEU A 293 -9.11 -15.42 26.18
C LEU A 293 -8.86 -15.54 24.67
N PRO A 294 -8.05 -14.67 24.02
CA PRO A 294 -7.67 -14.86 22.63
C PRO A 294 -7.01 -16.22 22.34
N VAL A 295 -6.17 -16.70 23.26
CA VAL A 295 -5.52 -18.01 23.11
C VAL A 295 -6.56 -19.14 23.13
N LEU A 296 -7.50 -19.11 24.08
CA LEU A 296 -8.58 -20.11 24.15
C LEU A 296 -9.44 -20.09 22.89
N ILE A 297 -9.84 -18.90 22.43
CA ILE A 297 -10.62 -18.71 21.20
C ILE A 297 -9.86 -19.25 19.98
N GLY A 298 -8.58 -18.91 19.86
CA GLY A 298 -7.70 -19.40 18.79
C GLY A 298 -7.57 -20.92 18.78
N VAL A 299 -7.41 -21.54 19.94
CA VAL A 299 -7.36 -23.00 20.07
C VAL A 299 -8.69 -23.61 19.63
N VAL A 300 -9.82 -23.20 20.23
CA VAL A 300 -11.15 -23.79 19.97
C VAL A 300 -11.56 -23.65 18.51
N SER A 301 -11.37 -22.47 17.92
CA SER A 301 -11.69 -22.24 16.51
C SER A 301 -10.82 -23.07 15.56
N GLY A 302 -9.56 -23.32 15.90
CA GLY A 302 -8.66 -24.15 15.10
C GLY A 302 -8.90 -25.66 15.22
N LEU A 303 -9.55 -26.13 16.29
CA LEU A 303 -9.76 -27.57 16.52
C LEU A 303 -10.52 -28.25 15.37
N GLY A 304 -11.51 -27.58 14.78
CA GLY A 304 -12.35 -28.16 13.74
C GLY A 304 -11.56 -28.63 12.52
N SER A 305 -10.71 -27.76 11.97
CA SER A 305 -9.86 -28.11 10.82
C SER A 305 -8.69 -29.01 11.23
N ASN A 306 -8.03 -28.74 12.36
CA ASN A 306 -6.84 -29.46 12.80
C ASN A 306 -7.13 -30.92 13.15
N ILE A 307 -8.22 -31.21 13.88
CA ILE A 307 -8.58 -32.59 14.26
C ILE A 307 -8.76 -33.46 13.00
N ARG A 308 -9.43 -32.92 11.97
CA ARG A 308 -9.66 -33.62 10.70
C ARG A 308 -8.35 -33.85 9.95
N PHE A 309 -7.50 -32.83 9.86
CA PHE A 309 -6.20 -32.91 9.19
C PHE A 309 -5.29 -33.95 9.85
N TYR A 310 -5.09 -33.86 11.17
CA TYR A 310 -4.23 -34.79 11.91
C TYR A 310 -4.80 -36.21 11.94
N ARG A 311 -6.13 -36.37 11.99
CA ARG A 311 -6.75 -37.70 11.88
C ARG A 311 -6.43 -38.36 10.54
N THR A 312 -6.53 -37.62 9.43
CA THR A 312 -6.16 -38.16 8.11
C THR A 312 -4.71 -38.60 8.07
N ILE A 313 -3.79 -37.75 8.57
CA ILE A 313 -2.36 -38.11 8.68
C ILE A 313 -2.17 -39.37 9.50
N MET A 314 -2.75 -39.46 10.70
CA MET A 314 -2.59 -40.62 11.56
C MET A 314 -3.14 -41.90 10.91
N LEU A 315 -4.28 -41.82 10.23
CA LEU A 315 -4.84 -42.96 9.53
C LEU A 315 -3.97 -43.42 8.35
N ASP A 316 -3.39 -42.50 7.57
CA ASP A 316 -2.47 -42.84 6.48
C ASP A 316 -1.19 -43.50 7.01
N GLU A 317 -0.73 -43.04 8.17
CA GLU A 317 0.54 -43.44 8.79
C GLU A 317 0.43 -44.81 9.48
N MET A 318 -0.75 -45.16 10.02
CA MET A 318 -1.06 -46.49 10.57
C MET A 318 -0.92 -47.64 9.55
N TYR A 319 -1.00 -47.36 8.25
CA TYR A 319 -0.91 -48.37 7.18
C TYR A 319 0.50 -48.56 6.62
N LYS A 320 1.50 -47.83 7.11
CA LYS A 320 2.88 -47.91 6.64
C LYS A 320 3.57 -49.20 7.10
N ASP A 321 4.54 -49.65 6.31
CA ASP A 321 5.22 -50.94 6.56
C ASP A 321 5.98 -50.99 7.89
N TYR A 322 6.52 -49.86 8.35
CA TYR A 322 7.22 -49.82 9.63
C TYR A 322 6.28 -50.08 10.83
N VAL A 323 4.99 -49.73 10.72
CA VAL A 323 3.98 -50.05 11.74
C VAL A 323 3.72 -51.56 11.76
N ARG A 324 3.64 -52.19 10.58
CA ARG A 324 3.52 -53.65 10.46
C ARG A 324 4.73 -54.37 11.05
N THR A 325 5.93 -53.86 10.79
CA THR A 325 7.16 -54.39 11.40
C THR A 325 7.16 -54.24 12.93
N ALA A 326 6.64 -53.13 13.46
CA ALA A 326 6.52 -52.93 14.90
C ALA A 326 5.58 -53.98 15.53
N PHE A 327 4.44 -54.28 14.89
CA PHE A 327 3.56 -55.38 15.34
C PHE A 327 4.24 -56.75 15.23
N ALA A 328 5.02 -57.01 14.19
CA ALA A 328 5.77 -58.26 14.03
C ALA A 328 6.86 -58.42 15.11
N LYS A 329 7.40 -57.32 15.64
CA LYS A 329 8.37 -57.30 16.76
C LYS A 329 7.73 -57.46 18.14
N GLY A 330 6.42 -57.68 18.23
CA GLY A 330 5.74 -57.99 19.49
C GLY A 330 5.05 -56.80 20.17
N VAL A 331 4.92 -55.65 19.50
CA VAL A 331 4.05 -54.57 20.00
C VAL A 331 2.60 -55.07 20.03
N SER A 332 1.93 -54.95 21.17
CA SER A 332 0.55 -55.42 21.34
C SER A 332 -0.40 -54.68 20.42
N LYS A 333 -1.26 -55.41 19.70
CA LYS A 333 -2.42 -54.81 19.02
C LYS A 333 -3.44 -54.38 20.08
N PRO A 334 -3.91 -53.12 20.08
CA PRO A 334 -5.12 -52.81 20.82
C PRO A 334 -6.26 -53.65 20.24
N ARG A 335 -7.02 -54.29 21.13
CA ARG A 335 -8.15 -55.16 20.79
C ARG A 335 -9.35 -54.37 20.32
#